data_AF-A0A1S3QXA2-F1
#
_entry.id   AF-A0A1S3QXA2-F1
#
_cell.length_a   1.000
_cell.length_b   1.000
_cell.length_c   1.000
_cell.angle_alpha   90.00
_cell.angle_beta   90.00
_cell.angle_gamma   90.00
#
_symmetry.space_group_name_H-M   'P 1'
#
loop_
_entity.id
_entity.type
_entity.pdbx_description
1 polymer ?
#
loop_
_entity_poly.entity_id
_entity_poly.type
_entity_poly.pdbx_seq_one_letter_code
_entity_poly.pdbx_strand_id
1 'polypeptide(L)'
;MMDMFGLVEKEYSNVEGVSLEPGSFNSFPCYRLHKDALVSQPTKYLHPEGLPSDYTITFLFRLLPDTPQEPFALWEILNKDNEPLVGVILDNGGKTLTFFNYDYTGDFQTVTFDGPDIKKMFYGSFHKVSSLVLPLDHPWPLV
;
A
#
# COMPACT_ATOMS: atom_id res chain seq x y z
N MET A 1 1.79 -11.18 -5.92
CA MET A 1 1.10 -9.90 -6.22
C MET A 1 2.00 -8.97 -7.04
N MET A 2 3.24 -8.65 -6.63
CA MET A 2 4.15 -7.80 -7.43
C MET A 2 4.34 -8.28 -8.89
N ASP A 3 4.39 -9.59 -9.10
CA ASP A 3 4.38 -10.25 -10.40
C ASP A 3 3.21 -9.87 -11.31
N MET A 4 2.01 -9.77 -10.76
CA MET A 4 0.82 -9.36 -11.51
C MET A 4 0.89 -7.90 -11.98
N PHE A 5 1.77 -7.09 -11.38
CA PHE A 5 2.04 -5.72 -11.79
C PHE A 5 3.29 -5.60 -12.69
N GLY A 6 3.87 -6.73 -13.14
CA GLY A 6 5.10 -6.74 -13.94
C GLY A 6 6.36 -6.40 -13.12
N LEU A 7 6.24 -6.29 -11.79
CA LEU A 7 7.35 -5.98 -10.89
C LEU A 7 8.13 -7.26 -10.55
N VAL A 8 8.79 -7.82 -11.58
CA VAL A 8 9.69 -8.97 -11.51
C VAL A 8 10.96 -8.67 -12.31
N GLU A 9 12.11 -9.22 -11.90
CA GLU A 9 13.44 -8.90 -12.47
C GLU A 9 13.52 -9.01 -14.00
N LYS A 10 12.75 -9.92 -14.60
CA LYS A 10 12.74 -10.15 -16.05
C LYS A 10 11.77 -9.27 -16.84
N GLU A 11 10.85 -8.56 -16.17
CA GLU A 11 9.76 -7.82 -16.83
C GLU A 11 9.61 -6.37 -16.37
N TYR A 12 10.28 -5.95 -15.29
CA TYR A 12 10.13 -4.61 -14.71
C TYR A 12 10.39 -3.48 -15.72
N SER A 13 11.29 -3.71 -16.69
CA SER A 13 11.62 -2.72 -17.73
C SER A 13 10.46 -2.43 -18.68
N ASN A 14 9.41 -3.26 -18.69
CA ASN A 14 8.18 -3.02 -19.45
C ASN A 14 7.20 -2.10 -18.70
N VAL A 15 7.48 -1.78 -17.42
CA VAL A 15 6.67 -0.88 -16.61
C VAL A 15 7.33 0.50 -16.62
N GLU A 16 6.64 1.47 -17.23
CA GLU A 16 7.13 2.84 -17.32
C GLU A 16 7.28 3.46 -15.91
N GLY A 17 8.35 4.24 -15.71
CA GLY A 17 8.66 4.85 -14.42
C GLY A 17 9.13 3.85 -13.34
N VAL A 18 9.55 2.63 -13.70
CA VAL A 18 10.07 1.64 -12.74
C VAL A 18 11.54 1.30 -12.99
N SER A 19 12.34 1.24 -11.92
CA SER A 19 13.72 0.72 -11.98
C SER A 19 13.98 -0.33 -10.91
N LEU A 20 14.92 -1.23 -11.19
CA LEU A 20 15.38 -2.24 -10.25
C LEU A 20 16.52 -1.69 -9.38
N GLU A 21 16.41 -1.88 -8.06
CA GLU A 21 17.37 -1.43 -7.06
C GLU A 21 17.64 -2.56 -6.04
N PRO A 22 18.79 -2.55 -5.35
CA PRO A 22 19.01 -3.41 -4.19
C PRO A 22 18.01 -3.11 -3.07
N GLY A 23 17.29 -4.14 -2.61
CA GLY A 23 16.34 -4.03 -1.50
C GLY A 23 16.98 -4.15 -0.12
N SER A 24 16.14 -4.42 0.89
CA SER A 24 16.58 -4.66 2.27
C SER A 24 17.71 -5.69 2.33
N PHE A 25 18.76 -5.37 3.09
CA PHE A 25 19.97 -6.19 3.23
C PHE A 25 20.69 -6.53 1.91
N ASN A 26 20.48 -5.77 0.84
CA ASN A 26 21.01 -6.03 -0.51
C ASN A 26 20.72 -7.46 -1.02
N SER A 27 19.70 -8.12 -0.48
CA SER A 27 19.46 -9.55 -0.68
C SER A 27 18.22 -9.85 -1.53
N PHE A 28 17.35 -8.87 -1.73
CA PHE A 28 16.11 -9.02 -2.49
C PHE A 28 15.95 -7.89 -3.50
N PRO A 29 15.38 -8.16 -4.69
CA PRO A 29 15.06 -7.10 -5.65
C PRO A 29 14.06 -6.12 -5.05
N CYS A 30 14.29 -4.83 -5.26
CA CYS A 30 13.37 -3.75 -4.92
C CYS A 30 13.07 -2.94 -6.18
N TYR A 31 11.82 -2.55 -6.34
CA TYR A 31 11.38 -1.77 -7.50
C TYR A 31 11.16 -0.34 -7.05
N ARG A 32 12.01 0.58 -7.54
CA ARG A 32 11.83 2.01 -7.32
C ARG A 32 10.74 2.50 -8.28
N LEU A 33 9.74 3.14 -7.70
CA LEU A 33 8.72 3.88 -8.44
C LEU A 33 9.18 5.33 -8.58
N HIS A 34 9.30 5.79 -9.82
CA HIS A 34 9.57 7.18 -10.16
C HIS A 34 8.26 7.98 -10.19
N LYS A 35 8.36 9.32 -10.29
CA LYS A 35 7.21 10.23 -10.16
C LYS A 35 6.13 10.04 -11.23
N ASP A 36 6.51 9.49 -12.36
CA ASP A 36 5.70 9.22 -13.54
C ASP A 36 5.23 7.75 -13.61
N ALA A 37 5.58 6.93 -12.61
CA ALA A 37 5.18 5.53 -12.57
C ALA A 37 3.68 5.38 -12.30
N LEU A 38 2.97 4.72 -13.22
CA LEU A 38 1.59 4.29 -13.00
C LEU A 38 1.53 2.76 -12.92
N VAL A 39 1.55 2.24 -11.70
CA VAL A 39 1.46 0.80 -11.45
C VAL A 39 0.02 0.47 -11.08
N SER A 40 -0.75 0.00 -12.06
CA SER A 40 -2.16 -0.35 -11.86
C SER A 40 -2.53 -1.66 -12.57
N GLN A 41 -3.53 -2.36 -12.04
CA GLN A 41 -4.10 -3.56 -12.63
C GLN A 41 -5.61 -3.56 -12.40
N PRO A 42 -6.41 -4.01 -13.40
CA PRO A 42 -7.84 -4.20 -13.18
C PRO A 42 -8.09 -5.16 -12.01
N THR A 43 -8.82 -4.70 -11.00
CA THR A 43 -9.11 -5.47 -9.78
C THR A 43 -9.64 -6.86 -10.07
N LYS A 44 -10.46 -7.01 -11.12
CA LYS A 44 -11.02 -8.31 -11.56
C LYS A 44 -9.97 -9.38 -11.91
N TYR A 45 -8.74 -9.00 -12.25
CA TYR A 45 -7.66 -9.94 -12.55
C TYR A 45 -6.95 -10.42 -11.28
N LEU A 46 -6.99 -9.64 -10.20
CA LEU A 46 -6.37 -9.97 -8.92
C LEU A 46 -7.38 -10.61 -7.95
N HIS A 47 -8.58 -10.04 -7.92
CA HIS A 47 -9.67 -10.33 -6.99
C HIS A 47 -10.99 -10.35 -7.77
N PRO A 48 -11.28 -11.40 -8.56
CA PRO A 48 -12.48 -11.47 -9.40
C PRO A 48 -13.78 -11.36 -8.62
N GLU A 49 -13.79 -11.88 -7.38
CA GLU A 49 -14.93 -11.85 -6.46
C GLU A 49 -14.87 -10.66 -5.48
N GLY A 50 -13.93 -9.73 -5.67
CA GLY A 50 -13.63 -8.66 -4.72
C GLY A 50 -12.71 -9.09 -3.57
N LEU A 51 -12.49 -8.17 -2.64
CA LEU A 51 -11.71 -8.46 -1.42
C LEU A 51 -12.54 -9.32 -0.47
N PRO A 52 -11.92 -10.30 0.23
CA PRO A 52 -12.60 -11.05 1.28
C PRO A 52 -12.98 -10.13 2.47
N SER A 53 -13.86 -10.62 3.35
CA SER A 53 -14.29 -9.92 4.56
C SER A 53 -13.17 -9.74 5.59
N ASP A 54 -12.20 -10.63 5.58
CA ASP A 54 -11.00 -10.65 6.42
C ASP A 54 -9.76 -10.80 5.54
N TYR A 55 -8.76 -9.96 5.76
CA TYR A 55 -7.50 -10.04 5.04
C TYR A 55 -6.38 -9.33 5.78
N THR A 56 -5.16 -9.65 5.38
CA THR A 56 -3.98 -8.90 5.77
C THR A 56 -3.33 -8.31 4.54
N ILE A 57 -3.07 -7.00 4.54
CA ILE A 57 -2.21 -6.37 3.54
C ILE A 57 -0.86 -6.10 4.19
N THR A 58 0.23 -6.40 3.47
CA THR A 58 1.58 -6.19 3.96
C THR A 58 2.44 -5.51 2.92
N PHE A 59 3.13 -4.45 3.33
CA PHE A 59 4.06 -3.70 2.50
C PHE A 59 5.46 -3.78 3.10
N LEU A 60 6.46 -3.91 2.25
CA LEU A 60 7.86 -3.66 2.58
C LEU A 60 8.35 -2.54 1.66
N PHE A 61 8.54 -1.35 2.22
CA PHE A 61 8.87 -0.16 1.44
C PHE A 61 9.89 0.72 2.15
N ARG A 62 10.44 1.67 1.40
CA ARG A 62 11.32 2.73 1.88
C ARG A 62 10.93 4.02 1.17
N LEU A 63 10.70 5.08 1.93
CA LEU A 63 10.54 6.42 1.35
C LEU A 63 11.91 7.01 1.00
N LEU A 64 12.01 7.67 -0.14
CA LEU A 64 13.23 8.29 -0.60
C LEU A 64 13.22 9.79 -0.26
N PRO A 65 14.39 10.46 -0.20
CA PRO A 65 14.44 11.90 0.09
C PRO A 65 13.65 12.78 -0.89
N ASP A 66 13.42 12.30 -2.12
CA ASP A 66 12.67 12.96 -3.17
C ASP A 66 11.17 12.58 -3.21
N THR A 67 10.69 11.76 -2.26
CA THR A 67 9.27 11.46 -2.10
C THR A 67 8.51 12.74 -1.74
N PRO A 68 7.37 13.05 -2.42
CA PRO A 68 6.55 14.22 -2.13
C PRO A 68 6.15 14.34 -0.66
N GLN A 69 5.89 15.58 -0.23
CA GLN A 69 5.37 15.82 1.12
C GLN A 69 3.85 15.64 1.19
N GLU A 70 3.13 15.84 0.07
CA GLU A 70 1.69 15.59 0.02
C GLU A 70 1.33 14.12 0.30
N PRO A 71 0.13 13.86 0.87
CA PRO A 71 -0.37 12.52 1.03
C PRO A 71 -0.51 11.79 -0.31
N PHE A 72 -0.14 10.51 -0.34
CA PHE A 72 -0.30 9.65 -1.51
C PHE A 72 -0.73 8.23 -1.10
N ALA A 73 -1.43 7.53 -1.99
CA ALA A 73 -1.77 6.14 -1.79
C ALA A 73 -0.52 5.26 -1.96
N LEU A 74 -0.16 4.53 -0.89
CA LEU A 74 0.79 3.42 -0.99
C LEU A 74 0.15 2.25 -1.76
N TRP A 75 -1.16 2.09 -1.60
CA TRP A 75 -2.00 1.12 -2.31
C TRP A 75 -3.45 1.53 -2.17
N GLU A 76 -4.24 1.32 -3.21
CA GLU A 76 -5.68 1.56 -3.19
C GLU A 76 -6.41 0.69 -4.23
N ILE A 77 -7.72 0.55 -4.04
CA ILE A 77 -8.65 0.07 -5.05
C ILE A 77 -9.61 1.21 -5.37
N LEU A 78 -9.74 1.51 -6.66
CA LEU A 78 -10.67 2.51 -7.18
C LEU A 78 -11.89 1.83 -7.81
N ASN A 79 -13.02 2.53 -7.78
CA ASN A 79 -14.19 2.16 -8.58
C ASN A 79 -14.00 2.57 -10.05
N LYS A 80 -15.04 2.35 -10.88
CA LYS A 80 -14.98 2.66 -12.32
C LYS A 80 -14.92 4.17 -12.63
N ASP A 81 -15.31 4.99 -11.66
CA ASP A 81 -15.32 6.45 -11.75
C ASP A 81 -14.03 7.06 -11.14
N ASN A 82 -13.05 6.22 -10.81
CA ASN A 82 -11.78 6.57 -10.14
C ASN A 82 -11.94 7.08 -8.70
N GLU A 83 -13.04 6.73 -8.03
CA GLU A 83 -13.23 7.04 -6.62
C GLU A 83 -12.64 5.93 -5.73
N PRO A 84 -11.90 6.27 -4.67
CA PRO A 84 -11.25 5.28 -3.83
C PRO A 84 -12.25 4.53 -2.95
N LEU A 85 -12.20 3.19 -2.98
CA LEU A 85 -13.06 2.31 -2.19
C LEU A 85 -12.35 1.81 -0.92
N VAL A 86 -11.05 1.55 -1.00
CA VAL A 86 -10.23 1.08 0.11
C VAL A 86 -8.78 1.42 -0.20
N GLY A 87 -7.99 1.73 0.83
CA GLY A 87 -6.60 2.06 0.61
C GLY A 87 -5.79 2.32 1.85
N VAL A 88 -4.49 2.48 1.61
CA VAL A 88 -3.48 2.86 2.59
C VAL A 88 -2.78 4.11 2.08
N ILE A 89 -2.89 5.20 2.84
CA ILE A 89 -2.33 6.51 2.52
C ILE A 89 -1.13 6.76 3.43
N LEU A 90 -0.05 7.28 2.86
CA LEU A 90 1.08 7.83 3.60
C LEU A 90 1.06 9.34 3.45
N ASP A 91 1.04 10.06 4.57
CA ASP A 91 1.28 11.49 4.62
C ASP A 91 2.72 11.73 5.09
N ASN A 92 3.60 12.11 4.18
CA ASN A 92 5.02 12.31 4.48
C ASN A 92 5.27 13.60 5.27
N GLY A 93 4.49 14.65 5.00
CA GLY A 93 4.54 15.93 5.71
C GLY A 93 4.00 15.81 7.14
N GLY A 94 2.82 15.20 7.29
CA GLY A 94 2.17 14.92 8.58
C GLY A 94 2.79 13.74 9.35
N LYS A 95 3.53 12.88 8.66
CA LYS A 95 4.13 11.63 9.18
C LYS A 95 3.08 10.67 9.74
N THR A 96 2.00 10.48 8.98
CA THR A 96 0.89 9.59 9.35
C THR A 96 0.67 8.50 8.31
N LEU A 97 0.15 7.38 8.78
CA LEU A 97 -0.31 6.27 7.96
C LEU A 97 -1.82 6.16 8.18
N THR A 98 -2.61 6.19 7.11
CA THR A 98 -4.06 6.08 7.19
C THR A 98 -4.53 4.86 6.43
N PHE A 99 -5.31 4.01 7.08
CA PHE A 99 -6.11 3.00 6.39
C PHE A 99 -7.55 3.53 6.28
N PHE A 100 -8.16 3.34 5.11
CA PHE A 100 -9.56 3.66 4.90
C PHE A 100 -10.26 2.59 4.09
N ASN A 101 -11.58 2.50 4.25
CA ASN A 101 -12.44 1.48 3.69
C ASN A 101 -13.88 2.02 3.60
N TYR A 102 -14.62 1.66 2.56
CA TYR A 102 -16.08 1.72 2.55
C TYR A 102 -16.65 0.34 2.87
N ASP A 103 -17.47 0.24 3.91
CA ASP A 103 -18.11 -1.04 4.25
C ASP A 103 -19.25 -1.41 3.28
N TYR A 104 -19.92 -2.53 3.55
CA TYR A 104 -21.00 -3.04 2.70
C TYR A 104 -22.25 -2.15 2.69
N THR A 105 -22.42 -1.23 3.65
CA THR A 105 -23.48 -0.22 3.65
C THR A 105 -23.06 1.05 2.92
N GLY A 106 -21.80 1.14 2.50
CA GLY A 106 -21.22 2.33 1.88
C GLY A 106 -20.78 3.38 2.90
N ASP A 107 -20.66 3.01 4.18
CA ASP A 107 -20.17 3.92 5.22
C ASP A 107 -18.64 3.96 5.20
N PHE A 108 -18.11 5.19 5.22
CA PHE A 108 -16.67 5.42 5.22
C PHE A 108 -16.08 5.15 6.61
N GLN A 109 -15.12 4.24 6.65
CA GLN A 109 -14.35 3.87 7.82
C GLN A 109 -12.90 4.28 7.62
N THR A 110 -12.30 4.88 8.64
CA THR A 110 -10.89 5.28 8.60
C THR A 110 -10.22 5.15 9.95
N VAL A 111 -8.95 4.81 9.92
CA VAL A 111 -8.06 4.87 11.08
C VAL A 111 -6.75 5.50 10.65
N THR A 112 -6.31 6.50 11.42
CA THR A 112 -5.02 7.17 11.20
C THR A 112 -4.09 6.81 12.35
N PHE A 113 -2.91 6.33 12.00
CA PHE A 113 -1.83 6.03 12.92
C PHE A 113 -0.79 7.14 12.84
N ASP A 114 -0.42 7.70 13.99
CA ASP A 114 0.51 8.84 14.11
C ASP A 114 1.52 8.65 15.27
N GLY A 115 1.61 7.43 15.81
CA GLY A 115 2.46 7.09 16.93
C GLY A 115 3.97 7.17 16.62
N PRO A 116 4.84 7.13 17.64
CA PRO A 116 6.30 7.23 17.47
C PRO A 116 6.89 6.20 16.51
N ASP A 117 6.36 4.98 16.50
CA ASP A 117 6.83 3.92 15.60
C ASP A 117 6.44 4.17 14.14
N ILE A 118 5.29 4.78 13.90
CA ILE A 118 4.87 5.19 12.55
C ILE A 118 5.79 6.28 12.02
N LYS A 119 6.13 7.27 12.86
CA LYS A 119 7.00 8.38 12.46
C LYS A 119 8.36 7.89 11.97
N LYS A 120 8.89 6.78 12.53
CA LYS A 120 10.18 6.19 12.10
C LYS A 120 10.20 5.83 10.61
N MET A 121 9.04 5.52 10.01
CA MET A 121 8.93 5.09 8.61
C MET A 121 9.29 6.18 7.60
N PHE A 122 9.25 7.44 8.03
CA PHE A 122 9.45 8.61 7.18
C PHE A 122 10.90 9.11 7.15
N TYR A 123 11.87 8.27 7.58
CA TYR A 123 13.29 8.63 7.67
C TYR A 123 14.21 7.74 6.83
N GLY A 124 13.73 7.24 5.68
CA GLY A 124 14.59 6.66 4.64
C GLY A 124 15.11 5.25 4.88
N SER A 125 14.63 4.55 5.91
CA SER A 125 14.92 3.12 6.12
C SER A 125 13.83 2.24 5.50
N PHE A 126 14.09 0.95 5.35
CA PHE A 126 13.06 -0.01 4.97
C PHE A 126 12.16 -0.32 6.17
N HIS A 127 10.86 -0.32 5.96
CA HIS A 127 9.84 -0.66 6.96
C HIS A 127 8.86 -1.67 6.40
N LYS A 128 8.50 -2.64 7.25
CA LYS A 128 7.43 -3.59 6.98
C LYS A 128 6.19 -3.15 7.77
N VAL A 129 5.10 -2.92 7.06
CA VAL A 129 3.80 -2.58 7.65
C VAL A 129 2.81 -3.66 7.28
N SER A 130 2.03 -4.12 8.27
CA SER A 130 0.95 -5.07 8.08
C SER A 130 -0.33 -4.51 8.68
N SER A 131 -1.40 -4.50 7.89
CA SER A 131 -2.74 -4.10 8.32
C SER A 131 -3.63 -5.33 8.27
N LEU A 132 -4.16 -5.72 9.42
CA LEU A 132 -5.13 -6.81 9.57
C LEU A 132 -6.54 -6.20 9.59
N VAL A 133 -7.36 -6.62 8.64
CA VAL A 133 -8.77 -6.26 8.54
C VAL A 133 -9.60 -7.47 8.95
N LEU A 134 -10.48 -7.26 9.93
CA LEU A 134 -11.37 -8.28 10.46
C LEU A 134 -12.81 -7.75 10.48
N PRO A 135 -13.81 -8.63 10.28
CA PRO A 135 -15.21 -8.32 10.53
C PRO A 135 -15.46 -7.86 11.97
N LEU A 136 -16.35 -6.88 12.15
CA LEU A 136 -16.68 -6.30 13.47
C LEU A 136 -17.35 -7.30 14.44
N ASP A 137 -17.87 -8.41 13.93
CA ASP A 137 -18.52 -9.49 14.67
C ASP A 137 -17.56 -10.59 15.16
N HIS A 138 -16.25 -10.48 14.86
CA HIS A 138 -15.26 -11.39 15.42
C HIS A 138 -14.91 -10.97 16.87
N PRO A 139 -15.18 -11.82 17.89
CA PRO A 139 -14.73 -11.52 19.24
C PRO A 139 -13.20 -11.49 19.26
N TRP A 140 -12.61 -10.37 19.66
CA TRP A 140 -11.19 -10.30 19.97
C TRP A 140 -10.88 -11.36 21.04
N PRO A 141 -9.82 -12.17 20.92
CA PRO A 141 -9.28 -12.82 22.10
C PRO A 141 -8.82 -11.70 23.03
N LEU A 142 -9.54 -11.52 24.14
CA LEU A 142 -9.08 -10.72 25.27
C LEU A 142 -7.69 -11.25 25.63
N VAL A 143 -6.68 -10.41 25.43
CA VAL A 143 -5.35 -10.61 26.03
C VAL A 143 -5.38 -10.01 27.43
#